data_AF-J6LGX5-F1
#
_entry.id   AF-J6LGX5-F1
#
_cell.length_a   1.000
_cell.length_b   1.000
_cell.length_c   1.000
_cell.angle_alpha   90.00
_cell.angle_beta   90.00
_cell.angle_gamma   90.00
#
_symmetry.space_group_name_H-M   'P 1'
#
loop_
_entity.id
_entity.type
_entity.pdbx_description
1 polymer ?
#
loop_
_entity_poly.entity_id
_entity_poly.type
_entity_poly.pdbx_seq_one_letter_code
_entity_poly.pdbx_strand_id
1 'polypeptide(L)' 'MSIWHWIIVIGVVFLLFGRGKISDMMGDVAQGIKAFKKGMSDDDTAETKEPVRPEPVKSIDHQVQTPQPVQPRTEDHKVG' A
#
# COMPACT_ATOMS: atom_id res chain seq x y z
N MET A 1 38.00 -3.38 12.57
CA MET A 1 37.12 -4.43 12.02
C MET A 1 36.48 -3.90 10.76
N SER A 2 36.83 -4.45 9.61
CA SER A 2 36.47 -3.92 8.28
C SER A 2 34.97 -3.98 8.00
N ILE A 3 34.49 -3.08 7.13
CA ILE A 3 33.09 -2.98 6.64
C ILE A 3 32.52 -4.34 6.16
N TRP A 4 33.38 -5.22 5.65
CA TRP A 4 33.01 -6.57 5.21
C TRP A 4 32.42 -7.45 6.34
N HIS A 5 32.86 -7.27 7.58
CA HIS A 5 32.28 -7.99 8.73
C HIS A 5 30.84 -7.55 9.00
N TRP A 6 30.54 -6.26 8.88
CA TRP A 6 29.21 -5.73 9.14
C TRP A 6 28.16 -6.26 8.16
N ILE A 7 28.52 -6.47 6.89
CA ILE A 7 27.62 -7.10 5.91
C ILE A 7 27.31 -8.55 6.28
N ILE A 8 28.30 -9.33 6.71
CA ILE A 8 28.09 -10.72 7.15
C ILE A 8 27.18 -10.76 8.38
N VAL A 9 27.43 -9.89 9.36
CA VAL A 9 26.64 -9.83 10.60
C VAL A 9 25.19 -9.48 10.29
N ILE A 10 24.94 -8.49 9.44
CA ILE A 10 23.58 -8.14 9.02
C ILE A 10 22.93 -9.31 8.27
N GLY A 11 23.65 -9.99 7.38
CA GLY A 11 23.13 -11.17 6.68
C GLY A 11 22.67 -12.28 7.62
N VAL A 12 23.44 -12.57 8.67
CA VAL A 12 23.09 -13.58 9.68
C VAL A 12 21.86 -13.16 10.49
N VAL A 13 21.79 -11.89 10.92
CA VAL A 13 20.62 -11.36 11.64
C VAL A 13 19.36 -11.43 10.76
N PHE A 14 19.45 -11.06 9.49
CA PHE A 14 18.32 -11.19 8.56
C PHE A 14 17.86 -12.63 8.36
N LEU A 15 18.77 -13.60 8.41
CA LEU A 15 18.43 -15.02 8.29
C LEU A 15 17.75 -15.56 9.55
N LEU A 16 18.16 -15.11 10.74
CA LEU A 16 17.56 -15.51 12.02
C LEU A 16 16.18 -14.88 12.25
N PHE A 17 16.02 -13.61 11.91
CA PHE A 17 14.77 -12.88 12.11
C PHE A 17 13.79 -13.04 10.94
N GLY A 18 14.27 -13.41 9.75
CA GLY A 18 13.48 -13.61 8.54
C GLY A 18 12.91 -12.31 7.96
N ARG A 19 12.53 -12.33 6.67
CA ARG A 19 12.00 -11.13 5.97
C ARG A 19 10.65 -10.64 6.49
N GLY A 20 9.84 -11.51 7.09
CA GLY A 20 8.47 -11.18 7.51
C GLY A 20 8.40 -10.20 8.69
N LYS A 21 9.30 -10.33 9.67
CA LYS A 21 9.30 -9.47 10.87
C LYS A 21 10.01 -8.14 10.64
N ILE A 22 11.07 -8.16 9.81
CA ILE A 22 11.85 -6.96 9.51
C ILE A 22 11.06 -5.99 8.62
N SER A 23 10.24 -6.48 7.68
CA SER A 23 9.47 -5.60 6.79
C SER A 23 8.41 -4.77 7.53
N ASP A 24 7.74 -5.37 8.52
CA ASP A 24 6.71 -4.70 9.32
C ASP A 24 7.34 -3.65 10.26
N MET A 25 8.41 -4.04 10.96
CA MET A 25 9.16 -3.14 11.85
C MET A 25 9.91 -2.04 11.08
N MET A 26 10.41 -2.31 9.87
CA MET A 26 11.09 -1.31 9.06
C MET A 26 10.13 -0.25 8.54
N GLY A 27 8.84 -0.56 8.37
CA GLY A 27 7.79 0.41 8.06
C GLY A 27 7.61 1.45 9.17
N ASP A 28 7.44 0.99 10.41
CA ASP A 28 7.30 1.87 11.59
C ASP A 28 8.58 2.69 11.86
N VAL A 29 9.75 2.06 11.73
CA VAL A 29 11.03 2.75 11.88
C VAL A 29 11.22 3.79 10.77
N ALA A 30 10.86 3.47 9.52
CA ALA A 30 10.92 4.41 8.41
C ALA A 30 9.96 5.60 8.61
N GLN A 31 8.76 5.35 9.14
CA GLN A 31 7.81 6.43 9.48
C GLN A 31 8.35 7.34 10.59
N GLY A 32 8.92 6.78 11.66
CA GLY A 32 9.53 7.55 12.75
C GLY A 32 10.72 8.40 12.28
N ILE A 33 11.64 7.81 11.50
CA ILE A 33 12.80 8.53 10.95
C ILE A 33 12.35 9.58 9.92
N LYS A 34 11.35 9.29 9.08
CA LYS A 34 10.80 10.25 8.11
C LYS A 34 10.12 11.42 8.81
N ALA A 35 9.37 11.19 9.90
CA ALA A 35 8.77 12.24 10.70
C ALA A 35 9.84 13.10 11.40
N PHE A 36 10.89 12.48 11.93
CA PHE A 36 12.02 13.18 12.52
C PHE A 36 12.75 14.07 11.49
N LYS A 37 13.04 13.52 10.30
CA LYS A 37 13.66 14.28 9.21
C LYS A 37 12.73 15.37 8.68
N LYS A 38 11.43 15.10 8.54
CA LYS A 38 10.44 16.09 8.13
C LYS A 38 10.38 17.22 9.14
N GLY A 39 10.28 16.94 10.44
CA GLY A 39 10.26 17.95 11.50
C GLY A 39 11.53 18.80 11.54
N MET A 40 12.69 18.19 11.31
CA MET A 40 13.95 18.94 11.24
C MET A 40 14.13 19.73 9.94
N SER A 41 13.56 19.27 8.81
CA SER A 41 13.56 20.01 7.54
C SER A 41 12.42 21.04 7.42
N ASP A 42 11.37 20.93 8.22
CA ASP A 42 10.24 21.88 8.27
C ASP A 42 10.67 23.23 8.86
N ASP A 43 11.65 23.21 9.78
CA ASP A 43 12.30 24.41 10.33
C ASP A 43 13.07 25.20 9.25
N ASP A 44 13.52 24.52 8.18
CA ASP A 44 14.36 25.11 7.13
C ASP A 44 13.62 25.38 5.80
N THR A 45 12.59 24.62 5.42
CA THR A 45 11.86 24.84 4.14
C THR A 45 10.46 24.24 4.16
N ALA A 46 9.46 25.09 4.34
CA ALA A 46 8.05 24.74 4.16
C ALA A 46 7.72 24.52 2.68
N GLU A 47 7.94 23.32 2.14
CA GLU A 47 7.06 22.70 1.13
C GLU A 47 7.47 21.25 0.85
N THR A 48 6.53 20.49 0.27
CA THR A 48 6.76 19.29 -0.56
C THR A 48 6.44 17.91 0.07
N LYS A 49 5.33 17.39 -0.47
CA LYS A 49 4.99 15.99 -0.81
C LYS A 49 4.00 15.24 0.09
N GLU A 50 2.77 15.32 -0.41
CA GLU A 50 1.61 14.45 -0.26
C GLU A 50 1.97 12.95 -0.08
N PRO A 51 1.20 12.20 0.73
CA PRO A 51 1.40 10.77 0.88
C PRO A 51 0.96 10.04 -0.39
N VAL A 52 1.86 9.25 -0.95
CA VAL A 52 1.55 8.22 -1.96
C VAL A 52 0.48 7.31 -1.34
N ARG A 53 -0.77 7.48 -1.80
CA ARG A 53 -1.89 6.62 -1.48
C ARG A 53 -1.62 5.26 -2.14
N PRO A 54 -1.53 4.14 -1.39
CA PRO A 54 -1.62 2.83 -2.00
C PRO A 54 -3.03 2.70 -2.56
N GLU A 55 -3.14 2.64 -3.88
CA GLU A 55 -4.41 2.44 -4.57
C GLU A 55 -5.01 1.10 -4.11
N PRO A 56 -6.25 1.06 -3.59
CA PRO A 56 -6.90 -0.21 -3.30
C PRO A 56 -7.15 -0.90 -4.62
N VAL A 57 -6.50 -2.05 -4.82
CA VAL A 57 -6.74 -2.99 -5.91
C VAL A 57 -8.20 -3.44 -5.84
N LYS A 58 -9.09 -2.66 -6.46
CA LYS A 58 -10.45 -3.07 -6.84
C LYS A 58 -10.30 -3.97 -8.05
N SER A 59 -10.19 -5.28 -7.85
CA SER A 59 -10.58 -6.31 -8.84
C SER A 59 -10.43 -7.71 -8.26
N ILE A 60 -11.21 -8.05 -7.23
CA ILE A 60 -11.77 -9.39 -7.08
C ILE A 60 -13.19 -9.18 -6.57
N ASP A 61 -14.14 -8.96 -7.48
CA ASP A 61 -15.54 -9.27 -7.18
C ASP A 61 -16.11 -10.04 -8.36
N HIS A 62 -16.70 -11.17 -8.01
CA HIS A 62 -17.17 -12.18 -8.92
C HIS A 62 -18.40 -11.66 -9.66
N GLN A 63 -18.36 -11.61 -10.99
CA GLN A 63 -19.59 -11.81 -11.76
C GLN A 63 -19.41 -12.99 -12.72
N VAL A 64 -19.40 -14.18 -12.11
CA VAL A 64 -19.83 -15.38 -12.82
C VAL A 64 -21.34 -15.25 -13.01
N GLN A 65 -21.75 -15.40 -14.26
CA GLN A 65 -23.09 -15.36 -14.81
C GLN A 65 -24.18 -15.94 -13.90
N THR A 66 -25.34 -15.27 -13.87
CA THR A 66 -26.62 -16.00 -13.84
C THR A 66 -27.64 -15.29 -14.73
N PRO A 67 -28.33 -15.98 -15.65
CA PRO A 67 -29.21 -15.37 -16.64
C PRO A 67 -30.51 -14.94 -15.96
N GLN A 68 -30.85 -13.64 -15.98
CA GLN A 68 -32.15 -13.22 -15.49
C GLN A 68 -33.25 -13.52 -16.52
N PRO A 69 -34.42 -14.00 -16.07
CA PRO A 69 -35.45 -14.58 -16.92
C PRO A 69 -36.28 -13.47 -17.59
N VAL A 70 -36.72 -13.77 -18.80
CA VAL A 70 -37.72 -13.01 -19.56
C VAL A 70 -39.00 -12.85 -18.73
N GLN A 71 -39.46 -11.62 -18.49
CA GLN A 71 -40.90 -11.37 -18.38
C GLN A 71 -41.34 -10.05 -19.06
N PRO A 72 -42.48 -10.09 -19.76
CA PRO A 72 -42.97 -9.03 -20.63
C PRO A 72 -43.82 -8.01 -19.85
N ARG A 73 -43.66 -6.73 -20.15
CA ARG A 73 -44.64 -5.70 -19.83
C ARG A 73 -44.70 -4.71 -20.99
N THR A 74 -45.57 -5.04 -21.95
CA THR A 74 -46.33 -4.05 -22.71
C THR A 74 -47.01 -3.11 -21.71
N GLU A 75 -47.00 -1.81 -22.02
CA GLU A 75 -47.95 -0.74 -21.60
C GLU A 75 -47.19 0.59 -21.76
N ASP A 76 -47.11 1.06 -22.99
CA ASP A 76 -47.99 2.12 -23.51
C ASP A 76 -47.43 3.50 -23.15
N HIS A 77 -46.64 4.06 -24.08
CA HIS A 77 -46.35 5.50 -24.16
C HIS A 77 -46.04 5.82 -25.62
N LYS A 78 -47.07 6.03 -26.44
CA LYS A 78 -46.92 6.64 -27.76
C LYS A 78 -48.19 7.35 -28.22
N VAL A 79 -48.08 8.69 -28.25
CA VAL A 79 -48.57 9.63 -29.28
C VAL A 79 -50.07 9.66 -29.61
N GLY A 80 -50.68 10.81 -29.35
CA GLY A 80 -52.01 11.20 -29.79
C GLY A 80 -52.48 12.43 -29.05
#